data_AF-A0A0L0EZZ8-F1
#
_entry.id   AF-A0A0L0EZZ8-F1
#
_cell.length_a   1.000
_cell.length_b   1.000
_cell.length_c   1.000
_cell.angle_alpha   90.00
_cell.angle_beta   90.00
_cell.angle_gamma   90.00
#
_symmetry.space_group_name_H-M   'P 1'
#
loop_
_entity.id
_entity.type
_entity.pdbx_description
1 polymer ?
#
loop_
_entity_poly.entity_id
_entity_poly.type
_entity_poly.pdbx_seq_one_letter_code
_entity_poly.pdbx_strand_id
1 'polypeptide(L)' 'MTGHKEPAARSIYIGEPEKRKPKHVSNVVCNQKYNVVTFLPMVLYEQFKFFFNLYFLIVALSQ' A
#
# COMPACT_ATOMS: atom_id res chain seq x y z
N MET A 1 11.29 7.68 10.61
CA MET A 1 11.08 9.14 10.72
C MET A 1 9.73 9.49 10.11
N THR A 2 8.63 9.20 10.79
CA THR A 2 7.28 9.57 10.34
C THR A 2 6.85 10.80 11.13
N GLY A 3 6.82 11.94 10.46
CA GLY A 3 6.40 13.20 11.07
C GLY A 3 4.95 13.12 11.55
N HIS A 4 4.75 13.20 12.86
CA HIS A 4 3.44 13.40 13.45
C HIS A 4 2.95 14.80 13.01
N LYS A 5 2.08 14.84 12.00
CA LYS A 5 1.32 16.05 11.69
C LYS A 5 0.29 16.25 12.80
N GLU A 6 0.32 17.41 13.44
CA GLU A 6 -0.70 17.81 14.40
C GLU A 6 -2.07 17.76 13.72
N PRO A 7 -3.10 17.15 14.34
CA PRO A 7 -4.41 17.03 13.72
C PRO A 7 -5.02 18.43 13.57
N ALA A 8 -5.17 18.87 12.33
CA ALA A 8 -5.85 20.11 12.01
C ALA A 8 -7.29 20.09 12.55
N ALA A 9 -7.78 21.25 13.01
CA ALA A 9 -9.16 21.40 13.50
C ALA A 9 -10.17 20.88 12.46
N ARG A 10 -11.07 19.99 12.88
CA ARG A 10 -12.10 19.37 12.04
C ARG A 10 -13.49 19.88 12.43
N SER A 11 -14.26 20.38 11.47
CA SER A 11 -15.67 20.75 11.67
C SER A 11 -16.56 19.57 11.27
N ILE A 12 -17.41 19.10 12.19
CA ILE A 12 -18.38 18.03 11.96
C ILE A 12 -19.78 18.64 11.97
N TYR A 13 -20.50 18.52 10.85
CA TYR A 13 -21.88 19.01 10.74
C TYR A 13 -22.86 17.90 11.16
N ILE A 14 -23.73 18.19 12.14
CA ILE A 14 -24.79 17.29 12.63
C ILE A 14 -26.11 17.74 12.00
N GLY A 15 -26.86 16.83 11.38
CA GLY A 15 -28.20 17.09 10.82
C GLY A 15 -28.27 17.42 9.33
N GLU A 16 -27.15 17.64 8.63
CA GLU A 16 -27.15 18.01 7.21
C GLU A 16 -26.29 17.03 6.36
N PRO A 17 -26.91 15.99 5.76
CA PRO A 17 -26.17 14.91 5.08
C PRO A 17 -25.55 15.32 3.74
N GLU A 18 -26.16 16.28 3.03
CA GLU A 18 -25.76 16.74 1.68
C GLU A 18 -24.37 17.41 1.63
N LYS A 19 -23.89 17.97 2.75
CA LYS A 19 -22.57 18.65 2.82
C LYS A 19 -21.42 17.72 3.23
N ARG A 20 -21.68 16.43 3.45
CA ARG A 20 -20.65 15.44 3.82
C ARG A 20 -19.82 15.05 2.61
N LYS A 21 -18.95 15.95 2.15
CA LYS A 21 -17.86 15.56 1.24
C LYS A 21 -16.99 14.54 1.99
N PRO A 22 -16.63 13.39 1.38
CA PRO A 22 -15.73 12.40 1.98
C PRO A 22 -14.30 12.96 2.01
N LYS A 23 -14.05 13.91 2.91
CA LYS A 23 -12.77 14.60 3.08
C LYS A 23 -11.84 13.88 4.04
N HIS A 24 -12.35 12.85 4.71
CA HIS A 24 -11.66 12.11 5.76
C HIS A 24 -11.43 10.68 5.31
N VAL A 25 -10.27 10.15 5.65
CA VAL A 25 -9.97 8.74 5.46
C VAL A 25 -11.02 7.89 6.16
N SER A 26 -11.53 6.89 5.45
CA SER A 26 -12.40 5.87 6.01
C SER A 26 -11.71 5.21 7.21
N ASN A 27 -12.49 4.79 8.20
CA ASN A 27 -11.99 4.08 9.38
C ASN A 27 -11.62 2.63 9.03
N VAL A 28 -10.74 2.45 8.04
CA VAL A 28 -10.24 1.16 7.57
C VAL A 28 -8.92 0.91 8.29
N VAL A 29 -8.91 -0.13 9.13
CA VAL A 29 -7.70 -0.57 9.83
C VAL A 29 -6.91 -1.49 8.91
N CYS A 30 -5.92 -0.91 8.20
CA CYS A 30 -5.01 -1.68 7.37
C CYS A 30 -3.82 -2.20 8.20
N ASN A 31 -3.93 -3.41 8.74
CA ASN A 31 -2.85 -4.06 9.51
C ASN A 31 -1.83 -4.80 8.63
N GLN A 32 -1.94 -4.68 7.31
CA GLN A 32 -1.02 -5.29 6.36
C GLN A 32 0.17 -4.37 6.13
N LYS A 33 1.38 -4.87 6.39
CA LYS A 33 2.64 -4.14 6.17
C LYS A 33 2.89 -3.80 4.69
N TYR A 34 2.22 -4.47 3.76
CA TYR A 34 2.38 -4.30 2.32
C TYR A 34 1.02 -4.27 1.63
N ASN A 35 0.87 -3.39 0.64
CA ASN A 35 -0.26 -3.41 -0.30
C ASN A 35 0.08 -4.38 -1.45
N VAL A 36 -0.88 -5.08 -2.03
CA VAL A 36 -0.63 -6.08 -3.12
C VAL A 36 0.21 -5.48 -4.25
N VAL A 37 -0.02 -4.20 -4.57
CA VAL A 37 0.70 -3.45 -5.61
C VAL A 37 2.16 -3.19 -5.25
N THR A 38 2.50 -3.01 -3.97
CA THR A 38 3.90 -2.81 -3.54
C THR A 38 4.58 -4.12 -3.18
N PHE A 39 3.80 -5.15 -2.83
CA PHE A 39 4.29 -6.49 -2.50
C PHE A 39 4.91 -7.16 -3.73
N LEU A 40 4.21 -7.18 -4.87
CA LEU A 40 4.66 -7.89 -6.06
C LEU A 40 6.02 -7.40 -6.59
N PRO A 41 6.24 -6.09 -6.89
CA PRO A 41 7.53 -5.63 -7.41
C PRO A 41 8.67 -5.75 -6.39
N MET A 42 8.40 -5.52 -5.10
CA MET A 42 9.41 -5.62 -4.05
C MET A 42 9.87 -7.06 -3.83
N VAL A 43 8.93 -8.00 -3.76
CA VAL A 43 9.24 -9.42 -3.56
C VAL A 43 9.90 -10.01 -4.80
N LEU A 44 9.45 -9.67 -6.01
CA LEU A 44 10.10 -10.14 -7.24
C LEU A 44 11.54 -9.60 -7.32
N TYR A 45 11.78 -8.33 -7.00
CA TYR A 45 13.13 -7.76 -7.01
C TYR A 45 14.06 -8.49 -6.02
N GLU A 46 13.63 -8.71 -4.78
CA GLU A 46 14.41 -9.43 -3.78
C GLU A 46 14.68 -10.88 -4.21
N GLN A 47 13.69 -11.57 -4.77
CA GLN A 47 13.86 -12.96 -5.23
C GLN A 47 14.78 -13.04 -6.47
N PHE A 48 14.61 -12.19 -7.49
CA PHE A 48 15.42 -12.26 -8.72
C PHE A 48 16.82 -11.64 -8.61
N LYS A 49 17.11 -10.91 -7.54
CA LYS A 49 18.48 -10.50 -7.20
C LYS A 49 19.41 -11.71 -6.97
N PHE A 50 18.86 -12.86 -6.57
CA PHE A 50 19.63 -14.09 -6.42
C PHE A 50 19.77 -14.82 -7.76
N PHE A 51 21.02 -15.09 -8.16
CA PHE A 51 21.40 -15.63 -9.46
C PHE A 51 20.68 -16.95 -9.82
N PHE A 52 20.39 -17.81 -8.83
CA PHE A 52 19.67 -19.06 -9.04
C PHE A 52 18.21 -18.87 -9.47
N ASN A 53 17.50 -17.86 -8.95
CA ASN A 53 16.11 -17.60 -9.32
C ASN A 53 15.99 -17.10 -10.77
N LEU A 54 16.97 -16.35 -11.26
CA LEU A 54 17.06 -15.96 -12.67
C LEU A 54 17.47 -17.15 -13.57
N TYR A 55 18.41 -17.99 -13.13
CA TYR A 55 18.82 -19.19 -13.86
C TYR A 55 17.63 -20.14 -14.09
N PHE A 56 16.88 -20.48 -13.03
CA PHE A 56 15.70 -21.33 -13.16
C PHE A 56 14.64 -20.70 -14.08
N LEU A 57 14.47 -19.37 -14.04
CA LEU A 57 13.55 -18.67 -14.93
C LEU A 57 13.97 -18.79 -16.40
N ILE A 58 15.25 -18.54 -16.72
CA ILE A 58 15.78 -18.64 -18.08
C ILE A 58 15.68 -20.09 -18.59
N VAL A 59 16.06 -21.06 -17.75
CA VAL A 59 15.93 -22.48 -18.08
C VAL A 59 14.49 -22.86 -18.36
N ALA A 60 13.54 -22.43 -17.52
CA ALA A 60 12.11 -22.70 -17.68
C ALA A 60 11.49 -22.04 -18.93
N LEU A 61 12.02 -20.90 -19.37
CA LEU A 61 11.62 -20.25 -20.62
C LEU A 61 12.21 -20.92 -21.87
N SER A 62 13.35 -21.60 -21.71
CA SER A 62 14.04 -22.30 -22.80
C SER A 62 13.67 -23.78 -22.95
N GLN A 63 13.01 -24.37 -21.94
CA GLN A 63 12.44 -25.72 -21.97
C GLN A 63 11.12 -25.75 -22.73
#